data_AF-A0A524FJT6-F1
#
_entry.id   AF-A0A524FJT6-F1
#
_cell.length_a   1.000
_cell.length_b   1.000
_cell.length_c   1.000
_cell.angle_alpha   90.00
_cell.angle_beta   90.00
_cell.angle_gamma   90.00
#
_symmetry.space_group_name_H-M   'P 1'
#
loop_
_entity.id
_entity.type
_entity.pdbx_description
1 polymer ?
#
loop_
_entity_poly.entity_id
_entity_poly.type
_entity_poly.pdbx_seq_one_letter_code
_entity_poly.pdbx_strand_id
1 'polypeptide(L)' 'MKYVYGPVPSRRLGRSLGIDPIPSKTCNYQCIYCQLGRTINFTNERKNYYPKEEIIAEVREAIKQHENNLEKKK' A
#
# COMPACT_ATOMS: atom_id res chain seq x y z
N MET A 1 -5.56 -3.77 -9.32
CA MET A 1 -4.60 -2.85 -8.68
C MET A 1 -3.49 -3.70 -8.08
N LYS A 2 -2.23 -3.40 -8.42
CA LYS A 2 -1.04 -4.15 -8.03
C LYS A 2 -0.30 -3.49 -6.86
N TYR A 3 -0.34 -2.16 -6.76
CA TYR A 3 0.39 -1.37 -5.76
C TYR A 3 -0.54 -0.52 -4.88
N VAL A 4 -1.80 -0.33 -5.28
CA VAL A 4 -2.77 0.50 -4.57
C VAL A 4 -3.94 -0.37 -4.09
N TYR A 5 -4.51 -0.06 -2.93
CA TYR A 5 -5.67 -0.75 -2.41
C TYR A 5 -6.59 0.19 -1.63
N GLY A 6 -7.84 -0.23 -1.44
CA GLY A 6 -8.87 0.59 -0.80
C GLY A 6 -9.97 0.99 -1.80
N PRO A 7 -10.82 1.99 -1.46
CA PRO A 7 -10.77 2.87 -0.29
C PRO A 7 -11.06 2.14 1.03
N VAL A 8 -10.13 2.27 1.97
CA VAL A 8 -10.23 1.69 3.32
C VAL A 8 -10.91 2.71 4.25
N PRO A 9 -11.86 2.29 5.10
CA PRO A 9 -12.43 3.17 6.12
C PRO A 9 -11.34 3.70 7.06
N SER A 10 -11.20 5.03 7.10
CA SER A 10 -10.26 5.71 7.98
C SER A 10 -11.04 6.40 9.09
N ARG A 11 -10.74 6.06 10.35
CA ARG A 11 -11.36 6.75 11.50
C ARG A 11 -11.02 8.24 11.54
N ARG A 12 -9.85 8.63 11.03
CA ARG A 12 -9.37 10.04 11.04
C ARG A 12 -9.78 10.81 9.79
N LEU A 13 -9.77 10.16 8.61
CA LEU A 13 -9.95 10.83 7.31
C LEU A 13 -11.27 10.43 6.60
N GLY A 14 -12.11 9.60 7.21
CA GLY A 14 -13.30 9.03 6.58
C GLY A 14 -12.93 7.86 5.67
N ARG A 15 -12.19 8.11 4.59
CA ARG A 15 -11.68 7.09 3.68
C ARG A 15 -10.24 7.38 3.25
N SER A 16 -9.48 6.33 2.96
CA SER A 16 -8.09 6.44 2.52
C SER A 16 -7.75 5.38 1.48
N LEU A 17 -6.86 5.70 0.55
CA LEU A 17 -6.20 4.73 -0.31
C LEU A 17 -4.88 4.31 0.34
N GLY A 18 -4.61 3.00 0.35
CA GLY A 18 -3.34 2.43 0.76
C GLY A 18 -2.43 2.23 -0.44
N ILE A 19 -1.11 2.35 -0.22
CA ILE A 19 -0.08 2.10 -1.23
C ILE A 19 0.89 1.09 -0.62
N ASP A 20 1.15 -0.01 -1.33
CA ASP A 20 2.13 -1.02 -0.95
C ASP A 20 3.26 -1.08 -2.02
N PRO A 21 4.38 -0.38 -1.80
CA PRO A 21 5.51 -0.38 -2.72
C PRO A 21 6.51 -1.51 -2.44
N ILE A 22 6.21 -2.45 -1.53
CA ILE A 22 7.15 -3.47 -1.07
C ILE A 22 6.66 -4.86 -1.49
N PRO A 23 7.50 -5.71 -2.08
CA PRO A 23 7.11 -7.09 -2.36
C PRO A 23 6.79 -7.84 -1.07
N SER A 24 5.81 -8.73 -1.15
CA SER A 24 5.35 -9.51 0.01
C SER A 24 6.50 -10.13 0.82
N LYS A 25 6.40 -10.01 2.15
CA LYS A 25 7.31 -10.63 3.14
C LYS A 25 8.79 -10.27 2.93
N THR A 26 9.04 -9.03 2.50
CA THR A 26 10.39 -8.45 2.38
C THR A 26 10.67 -7.56 3.58
N CYS A 27 11.56 -8.01 4.47
CA CYS A 27 11.91 -7.32 5.71
C CYS A 27 13.29 -7.80 6.17
N ASN A 28 13.98 -7.00 6.96
CA ASN A 28 15.21 -7.42 7.63
C ASN A 28 14.99 -8.14 8.97
N TYR A 29 13.74 -8.21 9.44
CA TYR A 29 13.37 -8.89 10.67
C TYR A 29 12.45 -10.08 10.38
N GLN A 30 12.40 -11.01 11.34
CA GLN A 30 11.43 -12.11 11.38
C GLN A 30 10.76 -12.14 12.76
N CYS A 31 9.93 -11.13 13.03
CA CYS A 31 9.26 -11.00 14.32
C CYS A 31 8.27 -12.15 14.56
N ILE A 32 8.28 -12.73 15.76
CA ILE A 32 7.35 -13.80 16.15
C ILE A 32 5.88 -13.34 16.12
N TYR A 33 5.64 -12.03 16.23
CA TYR A 33 4.33 -11.39 16.21
C TYR A 33 3.97 -10.76 14.85
N CYS A 34 4.72 -11.05 13.78
CA CYS A 34 4.45 -10.47 12.48
C CYS A 34 3.10 -10.96 11.92
N GLN A 35 2.15 -10.05 11.72
CA GLN A 35 0.83 -10.36 11.13
C GLN A 35 0.93 -10.85 9.68
N LEU A 36 2.00 -10.50 8.98
CA LEU A 36 2.29 -10.97 7.61
C LEU A 36 2.95 -12.36 7.59
N GLY A 37 3.28 -12.91 8.77
CA GLY A 37 3.94 -14.21 8.92
C GLY A 37 5.46 -14.16 8.78
N ARG A 38 6.07 -15.33 8.54
CA ARG A 38 7.53 -15.49 8.40
C ARG A 38 8.05 -14.75 7.17
N THR A 39 9.15 -14.04 7.34
CA THR A 39 9.88 -13.33 6.29
C THR A 39 10.49 -14.33 5.31
N ILE A 40 10.31 -14.08 4.01
CA ILE A 40 10.87 -14.93 2.94
C ILE A 40 12.02 -14.24 2.20
N ASN A 41 12.01 -12.91 2.18
CA ASN A 41 13.02 -12.09 1.51
C ASN A 41 13.75 -11.23 2.55
N PHE A 42 14.82 -11.77 3.13
CA PHE A 42 15.66 -11.04 4.08
C PHE A 42 16.57 -10.07 3.35
N THR A 43 16.44 -8.77 3.63
CA THR A 43 17.33 -7.77 3.05
C THR A 43 17.41 -6.54 3.93
N ASN A 44 18.63 -6.01 4.08
CA ASN A 44 18.92 -4.73 4.72
C ASN A 44 19.24 -3.63 3.69
N GLU A 45 19.10 -3.93 2.40
CA GLU A 45 19.47 -3.01 1.33
C GLU A 45 18.29 -2.13 0.94
N ARG A 46 18.53 -0.82 0.92
CA ARG A 46 17.55 0.14 0.41
C ARG A 46 17.58 0.12 -1.11
N LYS A 47 16.44 -0.21 -1.72
CA LYS A 47 16.25 -0.17 -3.17
C LYS A 47 14.82 0.20 -3.55
N ASN A 48 14.64 0.60 -4.81
CA ASN A 48 13.31 0.73 -5.40
C ASN A 48 12.88 -0.66 -5.89
N TYR A 49 11.81 -1.20 -5.33
CA TYR A 49 11.28 -2.51 -5.75
C TYR A 49 10.41 -2.43 -7.00
N TYR A 50 9.77 -1.28 -7.22
CA TYR A 50 8.92 -1.01 -8.37
C TYR A 50 9.19 0.41 -8.89
N PRO A 51 9.00 0.68 -10.20
CA PRO A 51 9.08 2.03 -10.75
C PRO A 51 8.02 2.94 -10.12
N LYS A 52 8.42 4.13 -9.67
CA LYS A 52 7.51 5.10 -9.05
C LYS A 52 6.41 5.55 -10.00
N GLU A 53 6.71 5.59 -11.30
CA GLU A 53 5.80 6.00 -12.37
C GLU A 53 4.59 5.05 -12.46
N GLU A 54 4.81 3.74 -12.31
CA GLU A 54 3.73 2.74 -12.30
C GLU A 54 2.80 2.95 -11.09
N ILE A 55 3.38 3.16 -9.90
CA ILE A 55 2.62 3.38 -8.67
C ILE A 55 1.79 4.67 -8.80
N ILE A 56 2.39 5.76 -9.27
CA ILE A 56 1.69 7.05 -9.43
C ILE A 56 0.55 6.94 -10.45
N ALA A 57 0.77 6.23 -11.57
CA ALA A 57 -0.26 6.00 -12.57
C ALA A 57 -1.45 5.23 -11.96
N GLU A 58 -1.17 4.19 -11.17
CA GLU A 58 -2.20 3.40 -10.50
C GLU A 58 -2.95 4.20 -9.42
N VAL A 59 -2.26 5.06 -8.66
CA VAL A 59 -2.89 5.96 -7.68
C VAL A 59 -3.85 6.93 -8.37
N ARG A 60 -3.44 7.54 -9.49
CA ARG A 60 -4.31 8.45 -10.26
C ARG A 60 -5.56 7.74 -10.76
N GLU A 61 -5.42 6.51 -11.23
CA GLU A 61 -6.54 5.69 -11.68
C GLU A 61 -7.48 5.35 -10.52
N ALA A 62 -6.94 4.94 -9.36
CA ALA A 62 -7.73 4.66 -8.17
C ALA A 62 -8.51 5.89 -7.67
N ILE A 63 -7.90 7.09 -7.74
CA ILE A 63 -8.59 8.34 -7.38
C ILE A 63 -9.78 8.60 -8.31
N LYS A 64 -9.60 8.46 -9.64
CA LYS A 64 -10.69 8.63 -10.62
C LYS A 64 -11.82 7.63 -10.39
N GLN A 65 -11.49 6.37 -10.14
CA GLN A 65 -12.48 5.32 -9.88
C GLN A 65 -13.29 5.54 -8.59
N HIS A 66 -12.72 6.29 -7.64
CA HIS A 66 -13.32 6.48 -6.31
C HIS A 66 -13.63 7.95 -5.99
N GLU A 67 -13.73 8.83 -6.99
CA GLU A 67 -13.96 10.27 -6.83
C GLU A 67 -15.16 10.57 -5.91
N ASN A 68 -16.32 9.99 -6.21
CA ASN A 68 -17.55 10.12 -5.39
C ASN A 68 -17.48 9.43 -4.01
N ASN A 69 -16.50 8.56 -3.82
CA ASN A 69 -16.36 7.73 -2.63
C ASN A 69 -15.35 8.30 -1.63
N LEU A 70 -14.39 9.11 -2.06
CA LEU A 70 -13.37 9.73 -1.20
C LEU A 70 -13.89 10.99 -0.47
N GLU A 71 -14.92 11.65 -1.02
CA GLU A 71 -15.44 12.93 -0.50
C GLU A 71 -16.53 12.83 0.57
N LYS A 72 -16.85 11.63 1.08
CA LYS A 72 -17.82 11.49 2.17
C LYS A 72 -17.27 12.06 3.49
N LYS A 73 -17.19 13.39 3.59
CA LYS A 73 -17.18 14.14 4.84
C LYS A 73 -18.48 13.80 5.55
N LYS A 74 -18.34 13.28 6.76
CA LYS A 74 -19.43 13.21 7.72
C LYS A 74 -19.88 14.61 8.09
#